data_AF-A0A135YR10-F1
#
_entry.id   AF-A0A135YR10-F1
#
_cell.length_a   1.000
_cell.length_b   1.000
_cell.length_c   1.000
_cell.angle_alpha   90.00
_cell.angle_beta   90.00
_cell.angle_gamma   90.00
#
_symmetry.space_group_name_H-M   'P 1'
#
loop_
_entity.id
_entity.type
_entity.pdbx_description
1 polymer ?
#
loop_
_entity_poly.entity_id
_entity_poly.type
_entity_poly.pdbx_seq_one_letter_code
_entity_poly.pdbx_strand_id
1 'polypeptide(L)'
;MFVDGSTVVEAVRSGVRKYKYDWLSRYNTCYASRVYGGENKFENTNKTWAQVATDWACGKVGTPYKITADKDTTKTFYCSQLVYRSYLSASKRKIDLSMDSIYVLPMSLYFNPNTYSVAMYEK
;
A
#
# COMPACT_ATOMS: atom_id res chain seq x y z
N MET A 1 -2.89 -0.85 2.22
CA MET A 1 -2.43 -2.23 2.38
C MET A 1 -2.26 -2.87 1.02
N PHE A 2 -1.59 -4.02 0.94
CA PHE A 2 -1.57 -4.87 -0.26
C PHE A 2 -2.32 -6.15 0.05
N VAL A 3 -3.21 -6.58 -0.85
CA VAL A 3 -3.91 -7.87 -0.77
C VAL A 3 -3.33 -8.79 -1.83
N ASP A 4 -2.75 -9.90 -1.38
CA ASP A 4 -2.23 -10.98 -2.21
C ASP A 4 -3.10 -12.22 -1.97
N GLY A 5 -4.17 -12.36 -2.77
CA GLY A 5 -5.15 -13.41 -2.58
C GLY A 5 -5.82 -13.36 -1.20
N SER A 6 -5.51 -14.35 -0.36
CA SER A 6 -6.05 -14.49 1.01
C SER A 6 -5.18 -13.83 2.09
N THR A 7 -4.16 -13.06 1.72
CA THR A 7 -3.19 -12.48 2.66
C THR A 7 -3.12 -10.97 2.49
N VAL A 8 -2.98 -10.24 3.60
CA VAL A 8 -2.77 -8.79 3.62
C VAL A 8 -1.39 -8.45 4.17
N VAL A 9 -0.74 -7.45 3.59
CA VAL A 9 0.45 -6.78 4.15
C VAL A 9 0.09 -5.35 4.53
N GLU A 10 0.34 -4.99 5.78
CA GLU A 10 0.02 -3.66 6.31
C GLU A 10 0.92 -3.24 7.47
N ALA A 11 1.01 -1.93 7.70
CA ALA A 11 1.62 -1.35 8.89
C ALA A 11 0.52 -1.04 9.92
N VAL A 12 0.56 -1.72 11.05
CA VAL A 12 -0.31 -1.51 12.23
C VAL A 12 0.52 -1.18 13.45
N ARG A 13 -0.09 -0.83 14.59
CA ARG A 13 0.63 -0.42 15.82
C ARG A 13 1.79 -1.34 16.22
N SER A 14 1.68 -2.65 15.93
CA SER A 14 2.73 -3.65 16.19
C SER A 14 3.77 -3.81 15.06
N GLY A 15 3.89 -2.84 14.15
CA GLY A 15 4.78 -2.86 13.00
C GLY A 15 4.14 -3.38 11.70
N VAL A 16 4.96 -3.51 10.66
CA VAL A 16 4.57 -4.10 9.38
C VAL A 16 4.36 -5.61 9.57
N ARG A 17 3.19 -6.11 9.17
CA ARG A 17 2.79 -7.51 9.32
C ARG A 17 2.20 -8.05 8.02
N LYS A 18 2.36 -9.36 7.85
CA LYS A 18 1.71 -10.16 6.82
C LYS A 18 0.84 -11.20 7.51
N TYR A 19 -0.45 -11.24 7.22
CA TYR A 19 -1.39 -12.17 7.86
C TYR A 19 -2.63 -12.40 6.99
N LYS A 20 -3.47 -13.38 7.35
CA LYS A 20 -4.67 -13.73 6.60
C LYS A 20 -5.62 -12.52 6.48
N TYR A 21 -6.11 -12.26 5.28
CA TYR A 21 -7.12 -11.24 5.04
C TYR A 21 -8.44 -11.64 5.71
N ASP A 22 -8.82 -10.86 6.73
CA ASP A 22 -10.02 -11.05 7.54
C ASP A 22 -10.78 -9.72 7.73
N TRP A 23 -10.46 -8.70 6.94
CA TRP A 23 -10.99 -7.34 7.13
C TRP A 23 -12.50 -7.26 7.04
N LEU A 24 -13.12 -7.97 6.08
CA LEU A 24 -14.58 -8.01 5.97
C LEU A 24 -15.21 -8.58 7.23
N SER A 25 -14.52 -9.37 8.05
CA SER A 25 -15.03 -9.83 9.35
C SER A 25 -14.86 -8.78 10.45
N ARG A 26 -13.78 -7.97 10.40
CA ARG A 26 -13.35 -7.03 11.44
C ARG A 26 -13.94 -5.63 11.34
N TYR A 27 -14.32 -5.18 10.14
CA TYR A 27 -14.75 -3.81 9.88
C TYR A 27 -16.11 -3.78 9.21
N ASN A 28 -16.94 -2.77 9.55
CA ASN A 28 -18.26 -2.58 8.96
C ASN A 28 -18.19 -1.99 7.56
N THR A 29 -17.17 -1.16 7.28
CA THR A 29 -16.96 -0.54 5.98
C THR A 29 -15.53 -0.79 5.51
N CYS A 30 -15.36 -1.30 4.29
CA CYS A 30 -14.06 -1.53 3.66
C CYS A 30 -14.01 -0.89 2.27
N TYR A 31 -13.03 -0.02 2.05
CA TYR A 31 -12.76 0.59 0.75
C TYR A 31 -11.64 -0.15 0.02
N ALA A 32 -11.88 -0.53 -1.22
CA ALA A 32 -10.90 -1.19 -2.08
C ALA A 32 -10.62 -0.34 -3.32
N SER A 33 -9.34 -0.07 -3.58
CA SER A 33 -8.86 0.60 -4.78
C SER A 33 -7.69 -0.15 -5.40
N ARG A 34 -7.44 0.13 -6.68
CA ARG A 34 -6.24 -0.28 -7.42
C ARG A 34 -5.50 0.95 -7.92
N VAL A 35 -4.22 0.79 -8.21
CA VAL A 35 -3.36 1.83 -8.80
C VAL A 35 -3.37 1.69 -10.32
N TYR A 36 -3.62 2.78 -11.03
CA TYR A 36 -3.50 2.82 -12.49
C TYR A 36 -2.07 2.46 -12.94
N GLY A 37 -1.94 1.61 -13.95
CA GLY A 37 -0.63 1.11 -14.37
C GLY A 37 -0.02 0.10 -13.39
N GLY A 38 -0.74 -0.34 -12.36
CA GLY A 38 -0.30 -1.42 -11.48
C GLY A 38 -0.05 -2.75 -12.22
N GLU A 39 -0.69 -2.92 -13.37
CA GLU A 39 -0.53 -4.01 -14.33
C GLU A 39 0.72 -3.89 -15.23
N ASN A 40 1.35 -2.70 -15.28
CA ASN A 40 2.56 -2.49 -16.06
C ASN A 40 3.67 -3.42 -15.59
N LYS A 41 4.44 -3.97 -16.54
CA LYS A 41 5.56 -4.85 -16.24
C LYS A 41 6.71 -4.06 -15.60
N PHE A 42 7.33 -4.66 -14.59
CA PHE A 42 8.62 -4.22 -14.11
C PHE A 42 9.72 -4.71 -15.06
N GLU A 43 10.54 -3.78 -15.54
CA GLU A 43 11.55 -4.00 -16.58
C GLU A 43 12.40 -5.26 -16.30
N ASN A 44 12.61 -6.05 -17.36
CA ASN A 44 13.39 -7.30 -17.31
C ASN A 44 12.83 -8.37 -16.35
N THR A 45 11.53 -8.31 -16.02
CA THR A 45 10.86 -9.33 -15.21
C THR A 45 9.47 -9.66 -15.75
N ASN A 46 8.91 -10.79 -15.32
CA ASN A 46 7.52 -11.13 -15.56
C ASN A 46 6.54 -10.51 -14.56
N LYS A 47 7.03 -9.74 -13.56
CA LYS A 47 6.21 -9.18 -12.49
C LYS A 47 5.59 -7.85 -12.90
N THR A 48 4.37 -7.58 -12.42
CA THR A 48 3.73 -6.27 -12.55
C THR A 48 4.20 -5.33 -11.43
N TRP A 49 3.98 -4.02 -11.58
CA TRP A 49 4.28 -3.05 -10.52
C TRP A 49 3.52 -3.36 -9.23
N ALA A 50 2.27 -3.84 -9.31
CA ALA A 50 1.51 -4.26 -8.13
C ALA A 50 2.16 -5.46 -7.42
N GLN A 51 2.68 -6.44 -8.17
CA GLN A 51 3.41 -7.58 -7.60
C GLN A 51 4.72 -7.13 -6.95
N VAL A 52 5.50 -6.28 -7.62
CA VAL A 52 6.75 -5.75 -7.08
C VAL A 52 6.51 -4.88 -5.84
N ALA A 53 5.44 -4.08 -5.82
CA ALA A 53 5.06 -3.28 -4.65
C ALA A 53 4.71 -4.20 -3.46
N THR A 54 3.96 -5.28 -3.73
CA THR A 54 3.60 -6.27 -2.70
C THR A 54 4.83 -7.00 -2.16
N ASP A 55 5.75 -7.43 -3.03
CA ASP A 55 7.02 -8.04 -2.64
C ASP A 55 7.87 -7.09 -1.79
N TRP A 56 7.95 -5.82 -2.19
CA TRP A 56 8.67 -4.80 -1.44
C TRP A 56 8.07 -4.61 -0.05
N ALA A 57 6.74 -4.54 0.06
CA ALA A 57 6.03 -4.45 1.34
C ALA A 57 6.28 -5.69 2.22
N CYS A 58 6.27 -6.89 1.62
CA CYS A 58 6.62 -8.13 2.32
C CYS A 58 8.04 -8.06 2.89
N GLY A 59 9.00 -7.51 2.14
CA GLY A 59 10.37 -7.28 2.60
C GLY A 59 10.51 -6.26 3.73
N LYS A 60 9.43 -5.58 4.13
CA LYS A 60 9.40 -4.66 5.28
C LYS A 60 8.75 -5.25 6.52
N VAL A 61 8.27 -6.49 6.50
CA VAL A 61 7.71 -7.16 7.68
C VAL A 61 8.66 -7.08 8.87
N GLY A 62 8.12 -6.73 10.05
CA GLY A 62 8.89 -6.48 11.27
C GLY A 62 9.36 -5.04 11.46
N THR A 63 9.27 -4.19 10.43
CA THR A 63 9.63 -2.77 10.56
C THR A 63 8.66 -2.07 11.53
N PRO A 64 9.14 -1.27 12.51
CA PRO A 64 8.28 -0.64 13.50
C PRO A 64 7.25 0.33 12.92
N TYR A 65 6.16 0.52 13.67
CA TYR A 65 5.14 1.50 13.34
C TYR A 65 5.46 2.87 13.94
N LYS A 66 5.41 3.92 13.12
CA LYS A 66 5.51 5.30 13.58
C LYS A 66 4.88 6.24 12.56
N ILE A 67 4.04 7.16 13.02
CA ILE A 67 3.58 8.30 12.21
C ILE A 67 4.72 9.32 12.18
N THR A 68 5.09 9.77 10.99
CA THR A 68 6.22 10.67 10.77
C THR A 68 5.96 11.58 9.57
N ALA A 69 6.50 12.79 9.62
CA ALA A 69 6.51 13.75 8.51
C ALA A 69 7.56 13.40 7.44
N ASP A 70 8.55 12.56 7.78
CA ASP A 70 9.48 11.99 6.80
C ASP A 70 8.76 10.88 6.03
N LYS A 71 8.07 11.26 4.94
CA LYS A 71 7.34 10.32 4.09
C LYS A 71 8.26 9.33 3.37
N ASP A 72 9.55 9.63 3.25
CA ASP A 72 10.53 8.83 2.50
C ASP A 72 11.33 7.84 3.35
N THR A 73 11.23 7.94 4.68
CA THR A 73 11.87 6.95 5.56
C THR A 73 11.41 5.52 5.24
N THR A 74 12.31 4.57 5.49
CA THR A 74 12.02 3.14 5.46
C THR A 74 12.33 2.46 6.79
N LYS A 75 12.68 3.23 7.82
CA LYS A 75 12.99 2.75 9.17
C LYS A 75 11.74 2.50 10.01
N THR A 76 10.65 3.17 9.66
CA THR A 76 9.34 3.04 10.30
C THR A 76 8.26 3.25 9.24
N PHE A 77 7.08 2.68 9.45
CA PHE A 77 5.95 2.92 8.55
C PHE A 77 4.66 3.20 9.33
N TYR A 78 3.81 4.06 8.79
CA TYR A 78 2.38 4.03 9.07
C TYR A 78 1.61 3.46 7.88
N CYS A 79 0.32 3.16 8.08
CA CYS A 79 -0.49 2.31 7.19
C CYS A 79 -0.45 2.73 5.71
N SER A 80 -0.71 4.00 5.42
CA SER A 80 -0.72 4.59 4.08
C SER A 80 0.69 4.86 3.53
N GLN A 81 1.66 5.21 4.37
CA GLN A 81 3.06 5.37 3.95
C GLN A 81 3.65 4.09 3.37
N LEU A 82 3.34 2.93 3.97
CA LEU A 82 3.80 1.64 3.44
C LEU A 82 3.34 1.44 1.99
N VAL A 83 2.08 1.78 1.69
CA VAL A 83 1.51 1.66 0.33
C VAL A 83 2.20 2.60 -0.64
N TYR A 84 2.31 3.88 -0.25
CA TYR A 84 3.00 4.90 -1.04
C TYR A 84 4.43 4.47 -1.39
N ARG A 85 5.23 4.09 -0.39
CA ARG A 85 6.65 3.74 -0.60
C ARG A 85 6.82 2.48 -1.44
N SER A 86 5.93 1.51 -1.29
CA SER A 86 5.95 0.27 -2.06
C SER A 86 5.70 0.54 -3.55
N TYR A 87 4.68 1.35 -3.89
CA TYR A 87 4.41 1.70 -5.29
C TYR A 87 5.47 2.64 -5.87
N LEU A 88 5.94 3.63 -5.11
CA LEU A 88 7.01 4.52 -5.54
C LEU A 88 8.29 3.74 -5.89
N SER A 89 8.63 2.72 -5.08
CA SER A 89 9.74 1.82 -5.36
C SER A 89 9.47 0.95 -6.60
N ALA A 90 8.29 0.34 -6.69
CA ALA A 90 7.94 -0.58 -7.77
C ALA A 90 7.85 0.12 -9.14
N SER A 91 7.31 1.32 -9.19
CA SER A 91 7.16 2.07 -10.44
C SER A 91 8.45 2.81 -10.85
N LYS A 92 9.56 2.64 -10.11
CA LYS A 92 10.77 3.48 -10.25
C LYS A 92 10.42 4.98 -10.24
N ARG A 93 9.58 5.40 -9.29
CA ARG A 93 9.08 6.78 -9.11
C ARG A 93 8.17 7.32 -10.24
N LYS A 94 7.76 6.50 -11.21
CA LYS A 94 6.77 6.89 -12.24
C LYS A 94 5.37 7.19 -11.66
N ILE A 95 5.02 6.64 -10.50
CA ILE A 95 3.77 6.90 -9.79
C ILE A 95 4.09 7.44 -8.40
N ASP A 96 3.61 8.64 -8.11
CA ASP A 96 3.64 9.23 -6.79
C ASP A 96 2.21 9.28 -6.22
N LEU A 97 1.99 8.59 -5.10
CA LEU A 97 0.69 8.54 -4.39
C LEU A 97 0.60 9.54 -3.22
N SER A 98 1.64 10.34 -2.99
CA SER A 98 1.68 11.28 -1.86
C SER A 98 0.86 12.55 -2.09
N MET A 99 0.49 12.86 -3.34
CA MET A 99 -0.19 14.11 -3.71
C MET A 99 0.55 15.34 -3.17
N ASP A 100 1.88 15.31 -3.20
CA ASP A 100 2.78 16.33 -2.65
C ASP A 100 2.58 16.64 -1.15
N SER A 101 1.87 15.78 -0.42
CA SER A 101 1.64 15.94 1.01
C SER A 101 2.82 15.46 1.85
N ILE A 102 3.05 16.15 2.97
CA ILE A 102 3.98 15.73 4.03
C ILE A 102 3.51 14.42 4.69
N TYR A 103 2.18 14.23 4.80
CA TYR A 103 1.56 13.01 5.31
C TYR A 103 0.71 12.36 4.23
N VAL A 104 0.98 11.10 3.93
CA VAL A 104 0.14 10.32 2.99
C VAL A 104 -1.06 9.81 3.76
N LEU A 105 -2.27 10.31 3.53
CA LEU A 105 -3.44 9.86 4.30
C LEU A 105 -4.11 8.65 3.64
N PRO A 106 -4.75 7.74 4.39
CA PRO A 106 -5.46 6.61 3.79
C PRO A 106 -6.53 7.05 2.78
N MET A 107 -7.31 8.10 3.09
CA MET A 107 -8.30 8.63 2.16
C MET A 107 -7.67 9.33 0.95
N SER A 108 -6.48 9.93 1.09
CA SER A 108 -5.78 10.52 -0.07
C SER A 108 -5.28 9.45 -1.04
N LEU A 109 -5.04 8.22 -0.57
CA LEU A 109 -4.76 7.08 -1.44
C LEU A 109 -6.02 6.59 -2.17
N TYR A 110 -7.20 6.64 -1.54
CA TYR A 110 -8.44 6.18 -2.16
C TYR A 110 -8.96 7.15 -3.23
N PHE A 111 -8.84 8.45 -2.98
CA PHE A 111 -9.22 9.51 -3.93
C PHE A 111 -8.06 9.98 -4.82
N ASN A 112 -6.94 9.25 -4.84
CA ASN A 112 -5.79 9.65 -5.63
C ASN A 112 -6.13 9.57 -7.14
N PRO A 113 -5.71 10.54 -7.97
CA PRO A 113 -5.92 10.47 -9.42
C PRO A 113 -5.21 9.27 -10.08
N ASN A 114 -4.17 8.72 -9.43
CA ASN A 114 -3.49 7.50 -9.86
C ASN A 114 -4.15 6.22 -9.31
N THR A 115 -5.35 6.31 -8.76
CA THR A 115 -6.12 5.15 -8.27
C THR A 115 -7.54 5.13 -8.80
N TYR A 116 -8.15 3.96 -8.79
CA TYR A 116 -9.57 3.78 -9.07
C TYR A 116 -10.20 2.85 -8.04
N SER A 117 -11.41 3.20 -7.62
CA SER A 117 -12.24 2.39 -6.73
C SER A 117 -12.63 1.09 -7.42
N VAL A 118 -12.48 -0.01 -6.70
CA VAL A 118 -12.90 -1.35 -7.16
C VAL A 118 -14.14 -1.81 -6.41
N ALA A 119 -14.23 -1.50 -5.12
CA ALA A 119 -15.38 -1.83 -4.30
C ALA A 119 -15.46 -0.97 -3.05
N MET A 120 -16.68 -0.85 -2.53
CA MET A 120 -16.97 -0.44 -1.17
C MET A 120 -17.83 -1.54 -0.57
N TYR A 121 -17.37 -2.17 0.50
CA TYR A 121 -18.10 -3.21 1.21
C TYR A 121 -18.68 -2.60 2.48
N GLU A 122 -19.99 -2.79 2.67
CA GLU A 122 -20.72 -2.40 3.87
C GLU A 122 -21.44 -3.64 4.43
N LYS A 123 -21.53 -3.73 5.76
CA LYS A 123 -22.21 -4.80 6.49
C LYS A 123 -23.48 -4.30 7.16
#